data_AF-A0A1F4B337-F1
#
_entry.id   AF-A0A1F4B337-F1
#
_cell.length_a   1.000
_cell.length_b   1.000
_cell.length_c   1.000
_cell.angle_alpha   90.00
_cell.angle_beta   90.00
_cell.angle_gamma   90.00
#
_symmetry.space_group_name_H-M   'P 1'
#
loop_
_entity.id
_entity.type
_entity.pdbx_description
1 polymer ?
#
loop_
_entity_poly.entity_id
_entity_poly.type
_entity_poly.pdbx_seq_one_letter_code
_entity_poly.pdbx_strand_id
1 'polypeptide(L)'
;MSTHILNRIDPLKKQQDNGLDGGQGLSPMDPPDAYRPPNLDPVPKSAMHPFLRALIDEHAPLIDELNAFEEAIVATQKTGYSKESNASLMRFFRFFDRDFSRQSRCEEAVLYPLLRQRLMAAGEHGKGDSPGTATDAIRDGHAEAAQLAAVVVNFLGLVFRLPDERSRLVVLDAALEQSKNLVELLRLLIFRKHNVLYSLAHRLITTDEFEQLQSMGERSSKAN
;
A
#
# COMPACT_ATOMS: atom_id res chain seq x y z
N MET A 1 -42.11 44.73 -25.00
CA MET A 1 -40.70 44.42 -24.70
C MET A 1 -40.67 43.54 -23.48
N SER A 2 -39.99 42.40 -23.59
CA SER A 2 -40.17 41.22 -22.76
C SER A 2 -39.75 41.38 -21.31
N THR A 3 -40.65 40.95 -20.42
CA THR A 3 -40.42 40.69 -19.01
C THR A 3 -39.51 39.47 -18.82
N HIS A 4 -38.49 39.62 -17.97
CA HIS A 4 -37.60 38.54 -17.57
C HIS A 4 -38.35 37.44 -16.82
N ILE A 5 -38.34 36.20 -17.34
CA ILE A 5 -38.81 35.01 -16.64
C ILE A 5 -37.58 34.26 -16.12
N LEU A 6 -37.36 34.35 -14.82
CA LEU A 6 -36.52 33.44 -14.05
C LEU A 6 -37.22 32.07 -13.93
N ASN A 7 -36.41 31.01 -13.84
CA ASN A 7 -36.75 29.59 -13.67
C ASN A 7 -36.94 28.79 -14.98
N ARG A 8 -35.82 28.31 -15.52
CA ARG A 8 -35.80 27.18 -16.47
C ARG A 8 -34.78 26.10 -16.14
N ILE A 9 -34.21 26.11 -14.95
CA ILE A 9 -33.32 25.05 -14.46
C ILE A 9 -33.92 24.52 -13.16
N ASP A 10 -34.42 23.29 -13.23
CA ASP A 10 -34.86 22.51 -12.10
C ASP A 10 -33.61 21.94 -11.40
N PRO A 11 -33.28 22.36 -10.16
CA PRO A 11 -32.10 21.87 -9.46
C PRO A 11 -32.20 20.41 -9.01
N LEU A 12 -33.36 19.76 -9.21
CA LEU A 12 -33.59 18.33 -8.98
C LEU A 12 -33.63 17.52 -10.28
N LYS A 13 -33.49 18.16 -11.45
CA LYS A 13 -33.18 17.44 -12.70
C LYS A 13 -31.76 16.93 -12.60
N LYS A 14 -31.64 15.73 -12.03
CA LYS A 14 -30.48 14.86 -12.03
C LYS A 14 -29.80 15.03 -13.39
N GLN A 15 -28.59 15.62 -13.40
CA GLN A 15 -27.73 15.53 -14.58
C GLN A 15 -27.71 14.05 -14.93
N GLN A 16 -28.22 13.74 -16.12
CA GLN A 16 -28.18 12.39 -16.64
C GLN A 16 -26.69 12.05 -16.63
N ASP A 17 -26.30 11.08 -15.80
CA ASP A 17 -24.98 10.48 -15.90
C ASP A 17 -24.85 10.09 -17.36
N ASN A 18 -23.99 10.82 -18.08
CA ASN A 18 -23.52 10.34 -19.36
C ASN A 18 -22.76 9.07 -19.02
N GLY A 19 -23.46 7.95 -19.17
CA GLY A 19 -22.87 6.63 -19.13
C GLY A 19 -21.67 6.57 -20.05
N LEU A 20 -20.82 5.59 -19.79
CA LEU A 20 -19.54 5.27 -20.40
C LEU A 20 -19.58 5.03 -21.92
N ASP A 21 -20.13 5.94 -22.71
CA ASP A 21 -20.15 5.86 -24.16
C ASP A 21 -19.71 7.22 -24.73
N GLY A 22 -18.41 7.30 -25.01
CA GLY A 22 -17.84 8.34 -25.87
C GLY A 22 -16.70 9.15 -25.25
N GLY A 23 -15.54 8.52 -25.04
CA GLY A 23 -14.25 9.22 -25.00
C GLY A 23 -13.48 9.16 -23.68
N GLN A 24 -12.40 8.36 -23.67
CA GLN A 24 -11.19 8.45 -22.83
C GLN A 24 -11.37 8.91 -21.36
N GLY A 25 -12.38 8.39 -20.67
CA GLY A 25 -12.42 8.42 -19.21
C GLY A 25 -11.84 7.12 -18.67
N LEU A 26 -10.76 7.18 -17.87
CA LEU A 26 -10.32 6.05 -17.05
C LEU A 26 -11.40 5.80 -16.00
N SER A 27 -12.25 4.81 -16.24
CA SER A 27 -13.20 4.34 -15.22
C SER A 27 -12.39 3.81 -14.03
N PRO A 28 -12.71 4.22 -12.78
CA PRO A 28 -12.09 3.63 -11.59
C PRO A 28 -12.27 2.11 -11.50
N MET A 29 -13.24 1.55 -12.24
CA MET A 29 -13.56 0.12 -12.28
C MET A 29 -12.89 -0.65 -13.43
N ASP A 30 -12.16 0.04 -14.32
CA ASP A 30 -11.38 -0.60 -15.38
C ASP A 30 -9.93 -0.06 -15.30
N PRO A 31 -9.15 -0.55 -14.33
CA PRO A 31 -7.81 -0.03 -14.08
C PRO A 31 -6.93 -0.31 -15.32
N PRO A 32 -5.94 0.56 -15.63
CA PRO A 32 -5.04 0.35 -16.76
C PRO A 32 -4.49 -1.08 -16.77
N ASP A 33 -4.29 -1.69 -17.96
CA ASP A 33 -3.83 -3.09 -18.11
C ASP A 33 -2.60 -3.43 -17.23
N ALA A 34 -1.76 -2.44 -16.91
CA ALA A 34 -0.63 -2.57 -15.98
C ALA A 34 -1.01 -2.97 -14.53
N TYR A 35 -2.28 -2.84 -14.15
CA TYR A 35 -2.80 -3.11 -12.81
C TYR A 35 -3.74 -4.33 -12.76
N ARG A 36 -4.03 -4.99 -13.90
CA ARG A 36 -4.77 -6.26 -13.89
C ARG A 36 -3.88 -7.32 -13.24
N PRO A 37 -4.32 -7.99 -12.16
CA PRO A 37 -3.53 -9.05 -11.57
C PRO A 37 -3.37 -10.16 -12.61
N PRO A 38 -2.13 -10.61 -12.90
CA PRO A 38 -1.93 -11.75 -13.77
C PRO A 38 -2.68 -12.97 -13.22
N ASN A 39 -3.31 -13.76 -14.10
CA ASN A 39 -3.88 -15.07 -13.77
C ASN A 39 -2.73 -16.03 -13.44
N LEU A 40 -2.13 -15.85 -12.26
CA LEU A 40 -0.98 -16.58 -11.78
C LEU A 40 -1.40 -17.39 -10.56
N ASP A 41 -1.31 -18.71 -10.67
CA ASP A 41 -1.44 -19.59 -9.52
C ASP A 41 -0.31 -19.29 -8.53
N PRO A 42 -0.64 -18.96 -7.26
CA PRO A 42 0.36 -18.69 -6.24
C PRO A 42 1.28 -19.88 -6.04
N VAL A 43 2.59 -19.63 -5.99
CA VAL A 43 3.55 -20.68 -5.65
C VAL A 43 3.55 -20.86 -4.14
N PRO A 44 3.41 -22.08 -3.60
CA PRO A 44 3.44 -22.29 -2.16
C PRO A 44 4.82 -21.96 -1.59
N LYS A 45 4.86 -21.34 -0.40
CA LYS A 45 6.10 -20.94 0.28
C LYS A 45 7.13 -22.07 0.37
N SER A 46 6.70 -23.31 0.59
CA SER A 46 7.59 -24.49 0.70
C SER A 46 8.37 -24.80 -0.58
N ALA A 47 7.84 -24.43 -1.74
CA ALA A 47 8.49 -24.62 -3.04
C ALA A 47 9.43 -23.46 -3.42
N MET A 48 9.39 -22.34 -2.70
CA MET A 48 10.19 -21.16 -3.00
C MET A 48 11.65 -21.29 -2.53
N HIS A 49 12.54 -20.55 -3.21
CA HIS A 49 13.95 -20.41 -2.82
C HIS A 49 14.08 -19.88 -1.37
N PRO A 50 15.08 -20.32 -0.56
CA PRO A 50 15.34 -19.80 0.79
C PRO A 50 15.27 -18.27 0.91
N PHE A 51 15.84 -17.55 -0.06
CA PHE A 51 15.81 -16.08 -0.12
C PHE A 51 14.37 -15.51 -0.06
N LEU A 52 13.46 -16.00 -0.90
CA LEU A 52 12.07 -15.55 -0.92
C LEU A 52 11.30 -15.98 0.34
N ARG A 53 11.61 -17.17 0.87
CA ARG A 53 11.01 -17.65 2.13
C ARG A 53 11.35 -16.72 3.29
N ALA A 54 12.60 -16.25 3.37
CA ALA A 54 13.02 -15.29 4.38
C ALA A 54 12.24 -13.97 4.29
N LEU A 55 12.05 -13.42 3.08
CA LEU A 55 11.24 -12.21 2.89
C LEU A 55 9.77 -12.42 3.30
N ILE A 56 9.21 -13.61 3.05
CA ILE A 56 7.86 -13.96 3.51
C ILE A 56 7.81 -14.06 5.04
N ASP A 57 8.83 -14.66 5.66
CA ASP A 57 8.93 -14.79 7.12
C ASP A 57 9.03 -13.42 7.82
N GLU A 58 9.69 -12.45 7.20
CA GLU A 58 9.76 -11.07 7.70
C GLU A 58 8.38 -10.38 7.77
N HIS A 59 7.39 -10.82 6.97
CA HIS A 59 6.02 -10.26 7.05
C HIS A 59 5.21 -10.79 8.23
N ALA A 60 5.57 -11.91 8.86
CA ALA A 60 4.83 -12.44 10.01
C ALA A 60 4.73 -11.46 11.19
N PRO A 61 5.85 -10.89 11.71
CA PRO A 61 5.76 -9.90 12.78
C PRO A 61 5.04 -8.61 12.34
N LEU A 62 5.10 -8.23 11.06
CA LEU A 62 4.34 -7.09 10.54
C LEU A 62 2.82 -7.35 10.60
N ILE A 63 2.37 -8.56 10.29
CA ILE A 63 0.95 -8.94 10.40
C ILE A 63 0.50 -8.87 11.87
N ASP A 64 1.31 -9.35 12.80
CA ASP A 64 0.99 -9.28 14.23
C ASP A 64 0.86 -7.83 14.73
N GLU A 65 1.79 -6.96 14.33
CA GLU A 65 1.72 -5.53 14.65
C GLU A 65 0.54 -4.82 13.96
N LEU A 66 0.17 -5.22 12.74
CA LEU A 66 -1.02 -4.71 12.05
C LEU A 66 -2.30 -5.09 12.77
N ASN A 67 -2.43 -6.34 13.23
CA ASN A 67 -3.60 -6.78 14.00
C ASN A 67 -3.71 -5.99 15.31
N ALA A 68 -2.60 -5.83 16.04
CA ALA A 68 -2.56 -5.05 17.28
C ALA A 68 -2.90 -3.56 17.04
N PHE A 69 -2.44 -3.00 15.90
CA PHE A 69 -2.78 -1.63 15.50
C PHE A 69 -4.27 -1.48 15.20
N GLU A 70 -4.85 -2.42 14.45
CA GLU A 70 -6.27 -2.44 14.13
C GLU A 70 -7.14 -2.55 15.38
N GLU A 71 -6.77 -3.42 16.33
CA GLU A 71 -7.42 -3.51 17.64
C GLU A 71 -7.34 -2.19 18.41
N ALA A 72 -6.19 -1.51 18.38
CA ALA A 72 -6.01 -0.21 19.02
C ALA A 72 -6.87 0.89 18.38
N ILE A 73 -7.04 0.88 17.04
CA ILE A 73 -7.96 1.77 16.33
C ILE A 73 -9.39 1.54 16.83
N VAL A 74 -9.87 0.30 16.82
CA VAL A 74 -11.24 -0.06 17.24
C VAL A 74 -11.48 0.28 18.71
N ALA A 75 -10.50 0.02 19.59
CA ALA A 75 -10.59 0.38 21.00
C ALA A 75 -10.70 1.90 21.17
N THR A 76 -9.85 2.66 20.46
CA THR A 76 -9.87 4.14 20.49
C THR A 76 -11.22 4.70 20.02
N GLN A 77 -11.82 4.11 18.99
CA GLN A 77 -13.15 4.51 18.51
C GLN A 77 -14.26 4.30 19.56
N LYS A 78 -14.12 3.28 20.42
CA LYS A 78 -15.11 2.94 21.45
C LYS A 78 -14.93 3.73 22.75
N THR A 79 -13.69 3.87 23.22
CA THR A 79 -13.39 4.43 24.55
C THR A 79 -12.91 5.87 24.50
N GLY A 80 -12.71 6.42 23.31
CA GLY A 80 -12.11 7.73 23.10
C GLY A 80 -10.59 7.71 23.12
N TYR A 81 -10.00 8.85 22.81
CA TYR A 81 -8.55 9.01 22.67
C TYR A 81 -7.90 9.47 23.98
N SER A 82 -6.99 8.64 24.51
CA SER A 82 -6.25 8.86 25.74
C SER A 82 -4.75 8.74 25.52
N LYS A 83 -3.95 8.95 26.57
CA LYS A 83 -2.50 8.75 26.50
C LYS A 83 -2.15 7.29 26.26
N GLU A 84 -2.91 6.38 26.85
CA GLU A 84 -2.76 4.94 26.70
C GLU A 84 -3.10 4.51 25.27
N SER A 85 -4.24 4.97 24.72
CA SER A 85 -4.61 4.64 23.34
C SER A 85 -3.61 5.22 22.33
N ASN A 86 -3.10 6.43 22.57
CA ASN A 86 -2.01 7.00 21.79
C ASN A 86 -0.73 6.16 21.87
N ALA A 87 -0.33 5.68 23.05
CA ALA A 87 0.85 4.84 23.19
C ALA A 87 0.73 3.53 22.40
N SER A 88 -0.46 2.91 22.42
CA SER A 88 -0.78 1.72 21.62
C SER A 88 -0.71 1.99 20.12
N LEU A 89 -1.34 3.07 19.64
CA LEU A 89 -1.28 3.46 18.22
C LEU A 89 0.15 3.80 17.78
N MET A 90 0.91 4.52 18.62
CA MET A 90 2.28 4.90 18.31
C MET A 90 3.29 3.74 18.35
N ARG A 91 2.93 2.61 18.97
CA ARG A 91 3.75 1.39 18.94
C ARG A 91 3.93 0.89 17.50
N PHE A 92 2.83 0.85 16.75
CA PHE A 92 2.85 0.45 15.35
C PHE A 92 3.79 1.31 14.52
N PHE A 93 3.73 2.64 14.64
CA PHE A 93 4.57 3.53 13.84
C PHE A 93 6.07 3.41 14.15
N ARG A 94 6.45 3.07 15.39
CA ARG A 94 7.84 2.74 15.73
C ARG A 94 8.31 1.45 15.02
N PHE A 95 7.44 0.45 14.96
CA PHE A 95 7.72 -0.78 14.22
C PHE A 95 7.78 -0.52 12.71
N PHE A 96 6.84 0.25 12.16
CA PHE A 96 6.76 0.60 10.75
C PHE A 96 8.02 1.31 10.25
N ASP A 97 8.52 2.29 11.01
CA ASP A 97 9.75 3.02 10.65
C ASP A 97 10.99 2.12 10.69
N ARG A 98 11.09 1.24 11.70
CA ARG A 98 12.26 0.36 11.87
C ARG A 98 12.27 -0.82 10.91
N ASP A 99 11.17 -1.56 10.81
CA ASP A 99 11.11 -2.88 10.19
C ASP A 99 10.57 -2.80 8.76
N PHE A 100 9.35 -2.29 8.57
CA PHE A 100 8.74 -2.18 7.24
C PHE A 100 9.61 -1.34 6.30
N SER A 101 10.02 -0.15 6.73
CA SER A 101 10.83 0.74 5.89
C SER A 101 12.21 0.15 5.56
N ARG A 102 12.81 -0.62 6.47
CA ARG A 102 14.07 -1.33 6.22
C ARG A 102 13.87 -2.43 5.18
N GLN A 103 12.85 -3.26 5.35
CA GLN A 103 12.54 -4.35 4.43
C GLN A 103 12.23 -3.83 3.03
N SER A 104 11.36 -2.83 2.91
CA SER A 104 11.02 -2.20 1.64
C SER A 104 12.25 -1.69 0.88
N ARG A 105 13.16 -0.98 1.57
CA ARG A 105 14.42 -0.53 0.97
C ARG A 105 15.32 -1.69 0.54
N CYS A 106 15.38 -2.77 1.31
CA CYS A 106 16.17 -3.96 0.98
C CYS A 106 15.63 -4.62 -0.30
N GLU A 107 14.32 -4.83 -0.38
CA GLU A 107 13.68 -5.41 -1.56
C GLU A 107 13.88 -4.55 -2.81
N GLU A 108 13.70 -3.23 -2.68
CA GLU A 108 13.89 -2.26 -3.76
C GLU A 108 15.34 -2.18 -4.26
N ALA A 109 16.31 -2.35 -3.35
CA ALA A 109 17.73 -2.29 -3.69
C ALA A 109 18.27 -3.62 -4.25
N VAL A 110 17.76 -4.76 -3.76
CA VAL A 110 18.35 -6.08 -4.03
C VAL A 110 17.51 -6.87 -5.03
N LEU A 111 16.22 -7.10 -4.73
CA LEU A 111 15.38 -8.00 -5.52
C LEU A 111 14.81 -7.30 -6.78
N TYR A 112 14.28 -6.09 -6.61
CA TYR A 112 13.49 -5.44 -7.66
C TYR A 112 14.29 -5.12 -8.93
N PRO A 113 15.58 -4.70 -8.88
CA PRO A 113 16.33 -4.41 -10.09
C PRO A 113 16.45 -5.62 -11.01
N LEU A 114 16.80 -6.79 -10.45
CA LEU A 114 16.90 -8.03 -11.21
C LEU A 114 15.53 -8.52 -11.68
N LEU A 115 14.54 -8.53 -10.78
CA LEU A 115 13.20 -8.99 -11.11
C LEU A 115 12.57 -8.13 -12.23
N ARG A 116 12.76 -6.82 -12.18
CA ARG A 116 12.28 -5.91 -13.22
C ARG A 116 12.91 -6.22 -14.58
N GLN A 117 14.21 -6.51 -14.65
CA GLN A 117 14.86 -6.92 -15.90
C GLN A 117 14.24 -8.22 -16.45
N ARG A 118 13.99 -9.20 -15.57
CA ARG A 118 13.38 -10.47 -15.96
C ARG A 118 11.93 -10.33 -16.42
N LEU A 119 11.14 -9.49 -15.74
CA LEU A 119 9.76 -9.16 -16.14
C LEU A 119 9.71 -8.48 -17.51
N MET A 120 10.62 -7.53 -17.75
CA MET A 120 10.73 -6.88 -19.06
C MET A 120 11.07 -7.88 -20.17
N ALA A 121 12.03 -8.77 -19.93
CA ALA A 121 12.43 -9.80 -20.90
C ALA A 121 11.31 -10.82 -21.16
N ALA A 122 10.47 -11.10 -20.17
CA ALA A 122 9.33 -12.02 -20.29
C ALA A 122 8.08 -11.39 -20.93
N GLY A 123 8.08 -10.08 -21.19
CA GLY A 123 6.90 -9.35 -21.67
C GLY A 123 5.85 -9.11 -20.58
N GLU A 124 6.19 -9.33 -19.31
CA GLU A 124 5.33 -9.14 -18.13
C GLU A 124 5.36 -7.68 -17.67
N HIS A 125 4.94 -6.77 -18.55
CA HIS A 125 4.94 -5.33 -18.32
C HIS A 125 3.77 -4.63 -19.03
N GLY A 126 3.43 -3.43 -18.58
CA GLY A 126 2.40 -2.60 -19.19
C GLY A 126 2.70 -2.24 -20.65
N LYS A 127 1.66 -1.95 -21.43
CA LYS A 127 1.72 -1.63 -22.87
C LYS A 127 1.88 -0.13 -23.17
N GLY A 128 2.02 0.71 -22.16
CA GLY A 128 2.16 2.17 -22.32
C GLY A 128 3.58 2.60 -22.70
N ASP A 129 3.73 3.89 -23.04
CA ASP A 129 5.01 4.49 -23.47
C ASP A 129 6.14 4.35 -22.45
N SER A 130 5.79 4.25 -21.16
CA SER A 130 6.68 3.84 -20.09
C SER A 130 6.16 2.53 -19.48
N PRO A 131 6.68 1.36 -19.88
CA PRO A 131 6.18 0.08 -19.40
C PRO A 131 6.44 -0.05 -17.89
N GLY A 132 5.37 -0.09 -17.12
CA GLY A 132 5.40 -0.41 -15.68
C GLY A 132 5.38 -1.91 -15.45
N THR A 133 6.01 -2.38 -14.37
CA THR A 133 6.03 -3.79 -13.97
C THR A 133 5.38 -3.98 -12.60
N ALA A 134 5.19 -5.24 -12.20
CA ALA A 134 4.75 -5.57 -10.85
C ALA A 134 5.68 -4.99 -9.76
N THR A 135 6.99 -4.85 -10.03
CA THR A 135 7.93 -4.22 -9.08
C THR A 135 7.65 -2.72 -8.89
N ASP A 136 7.25 -2.03 -9.97
CA ASP A 136 6.92 -0.60 -9.92
C ASP A 136 5.63 -0.39 -9.10
N ALA A 137 4.60 -1.21 -9.32
CA ALA A 137 3.35 -1.14 -8.57
C ALA A 137 3.52 -1.38 -7.06
N ILE A 138 4.42 -2.29 -6.66
CA ILE A 138 4.71 -2.55 -5.24
C ILE A 138 5.52 -1.41 -4.62
N ARG A 139 6.50 -0.85 -5.36
CA ARG A 139 7.26 0.33 -4.90
C ARG A 139 6.36 1.54 -4.72
N ASP A 140 5.43 1.78 -5.63
CA ASP A 140 4.47 2.88 -5.50
C ASP A 140 3.59 2.70 -4.26
N GLY A 141 3.17 1.47 -3.97
CA GLY A 141 2.45 1.18 -2.72
C GLY A 141 3.30 1.32 -1.46
N HIS A 142 4.62 1.07 -1.49
CA HIS A 142 5.50 1.42 -0.37
C HIS A 142 5.52 2.94 -0.12
N ALA A 143 5.59 3.73 -1.19
CA ALA A 143 5.57 5.19 -1.09
C ALA A 143 4.22 5.70 -0.55
N GLU A 144 3.11 5.13 -1.03
CA GLU A 144 1.76 5.43 -0.55
C GLU A 144 1.61 5.08 0.94
N ALA A 145 2.10 3.91 1.36
CA ALA A 145 2.06 3.51 2.77
C ALA A 145 2.87 4.46 3.67
N ALA A 146 4.05 4.88 3.22
CA ALA A 146 4.87 5.85 3.96
C ALA A 146 4.19 7.23 4.06
N GLN A 147 3.58 7.71 2.98
CA GLN A 147 2.85 8.98 2.98
C GLN A 147 1.62 8.92 3.89
N LEU A 148 0.85 7.85 3.81
CA LEU A 148 -0.34 7.66 4.62
C LEU A 148 0.02 7.52 6.12
N ALA A 149 1.10 6.80 6.43
CA ALA A 149 1.63 6.73 7.79
C ALA A 149 2.01 8.12 8.33
N ALA A 150 2.67 8.95 7.51
CA ALA A 150 3.01 10.32 7.89
C ALA A 150 1.76 11.17 8.17
N VAL A 151 0.70 11.05 7.36
CA VAL A 151 -0.57 11.74 7.58
C VAL A 151 -1.18 11.33 8.92
N VAL A 152 -1.26 10.01 9.19
CA VAL A 152 -1.84 9.49 10.43
C VAL A 152 -1.09 9.99 11.66
N VAL A 153 0.24 9.87 11.68
CA VAL A 153 1.05 10.31 12.83
C VAL A 153 0.88 11.81 13.09
N ASN A 154 0.84 12.61 12.03
CA ASN A 154 0.61 14.05 12.16
C ASN A 154 -0.79 14.35 12.72
N PHE A 155 -1.83 13.68 12.24
CA PHE A 155 -3.19 13.90 12.74
C PHE A 155 -3.32 13.48 14.20
N LEU A 156 -2.82 12.29 14.58
CA LEU A 156 -2.80 11.84 15.98
C LEU A 156 -2.05 12.84 16.88
N GLY A 157 -0.91 13.35 16.41
CA GLY A 157 -0.15 14.38 17.13
C GLY A 157 -0.87 15.73 17.27
N LEU A 158 -1.79 16.05 16.36
CA LEU A 158 -2.61 17.27 16.42
C LEU A 158 -3.78 17.15 17.39
N VAL A 159 -4.33 15.94 17.60
CA VAL A 159 -5.51 15.75 18.47
C VAL A 159 -5.29 16.34 19.87
N PHE A 160 -4.12 16.17 20.49
CA PHE A 160 -3.84 16.75 21.81
C PHE A 160 -3.50 18.25 21.80
N ARG A 161 -3.20 18.82 20.64
CA ARG A 161 -2.74 20.20 20.49
C ARG A 161 -3.85 21.16 20.12
N LEU A 162 -4.95 20.65 19.57
CA LEU A 162 -6.08 21.48 19.18
C LEU A 162 -6.89 21.93 20.41
N PRO A 163 -7.09 23.25 20.60
CA PRO A 163 -7.79 23.77 21.76
C PRO A 163 -9.30 23.50 21.69
N ASP A 164 -9.88 23.60 20.49
CA ASP A 164 -11.30 23.38 20.24
C ASP A 164 -11.64 21.88 20.20
N GLU A 165 -12.64 21.49 20.97
CA GLU A 165 -13.06 20.09 21.13
C GLU A 165 -13.61 19.50 19.83
N ARG A 166 -14.39 20.28 19.08
CA ARG A 166 -15.01 19.81 17.83
C ARG A 166 -13.94 19.52 16.78
N SER A 167 -12.95 20.41 16.69
CA SER A 167 -11.77 20.25 15.84
C SER A 167 -10.94 19.02 16.23
N ARG A 168 -10.77 18.75 17.54
CA ARG A 168 -10.11 17.52 18.02
C ARG A 168 -10.83 16.27 17.52
N LEU A 169 -12.16 16.23 17.65
CA LEU A 169 -12.95 15.07 17.23
C LEU A 169 -12.88 14.84 15.72
N VAL A 170 -12.97 15.89 14.91
CA VAL A 170 -12.86 15.78 13.44
C VAL A 170 -11.47 15.27 13.02
N VAL A 171 -10.40 15.79 13.63
CA VAL A 171 -9.03 15.34 13.31
C VAL A 171 -8.78 13.93 13.81
N LEU A 172 -9.30 13.55 14.98
CA LEU A 172 -9.23 12.19 15.48
C LEU A 172 -9.96 11.21 14.57
N ASP A 173 -11.18 11.53 14.14
CA ASP A 173 -11.96 10.70 13.22
C ASP A 173 -11.20 10.48 11.90
N ALA A 174 -10.69 11.56 11.30
CA ALA A 174 -9.85 11.49 10.12
C ALA A 174 -8.58 10.63 10.36
N ALA A 175 -7.92 10.77 11.51
CA ALA A 175 -6.73 9.98 11.84
C ALA A 175 -7.05 8.48 11.90
N LEU A 176 -8.15 8.10 12.55
CA LEU A 176 -8.57 6.71 12.70
C LEU A 176 -9.01 6.12 11.37
N GLU A 177 -9.68 6.89 10.52
CA GLU A 177 -10.05 6.44 9.18
C GLU A 177 -8.83 6.24 8.28
N GLN A 178 -7.88 7.19 8.27
CA GLN A 178 -6.63 7.01 7.54
C GLN A 178 -5.78 5.85 8.11
N SER A 179 -5.89 5.57 9.41
CA SER A 179 -5.23 4.41 10.02
C SER A 179 -5.79 3.09 9.48
N LYS A 180 -7.11 2.99 9.27
CA LYS A 180 -7.74 1.81 8.66
C LYS A 180 -7.32 1.64 7.20
N ASN A 181 -7.29 2.74 6.43
CA ASN A 181 -6.79 2.70 5.05
C ASN A 181 -5.34 2.21 4.99
N LEU A 182 -4.49 2.59 5.95
CA LEU A 182 -3.12 2.12 6.04
C LEU A 182 -3.04 0.61 6.33
N VAL A 183 -3.89 0.10 7.22
CA VAL A 183 -3.99 -1.34 7.50
C VAL A 183 -4.35 -2.11 6.23
N GLU A 184 -5.40 -1.68 5.52
CA GLU A 184 -5.85 -2.34 4.28
C GLU A 184 -4.78 -2.30 3.18
N LEU A 185 -4.14 -1.14 2.99
CA LEU A 185 -3.05 -0.99 2.03
C LEU A 185 -1.89 -1.94 2.33
N LEU A 186 -1.48 -2.05 3.59
CA LEU A 186 -0.38 -2.93 3.99
C LEU A 186 -0.74 -4.41 3.85
N ARG A 187 -1.96 -4.81 4.21
CA ARG A 187 -2.47 -6.17 3.97
C ARG A 187 -2.47 -6.50 2.47
N LEU A 188 -2.93 -5.58 1.64
CA LEU A 188 -2.94 -5.74 0.19
C LEU A 188 -1.53 -5.86 -0.38
N LEU A 189 -0.57 -5.05 0.11
CA LEU A 189 0.83 -5.15 -0.28
C LEU A 189 1.44 -6.50 0.05
N ILE A 190 1.26 -6.98 1.30
CA ILE A 190 1.72 -8.31 1.71
C ILE A 190 1.11 -9.38 0.81
N PHE A 191 -0.20 -9.32 0.58
CA PHE A 191 -0.90 -10.26 -0.28
C PHE A 191 -0.34 -10.28 -1.70
N ARG A 192 -0.17 -9.10 -2.33
CA ARG A 192 0.36 -8.99 -3.70
C ARG A 192 1.81 -9.45 -3.77
N LYS A 193 2.64 -9.13 -2.78
CA LYS A 193 4.03 -9.61 -2.70
C LYS A 193 4.07 -11.13 -2.66
N HIS A 194 3.33 -11.75 -1.75
CA HIS A 194 3.32 -13.20 -1.54
C HIS A 194 2.79 -13.96 -2.76
N ASN A 195 1.66 -13.53 -3.29
CA ASN A 195 0.92 -14.32 -4.28
C ASN A 195 1.32 -14.00 -5.72
N VAL A 196 1.76 -12.77 -5.99
CA VAL A 196 2.08 -12.31 -7.34
C VAL A 196 3.59 -12.09 -7.49
N LEU A 197 4.17 -11.16 -6.73
CA LEU A 197 5.55 -10.72 -6.97
C LEU A 197 6.57 -11.84 -6.73
N TYR A 198 6.47 -12.55 -5.60
CA TYR A 198 7.39 -13.63 -5.28
C TYR A 198 7.14 -14.89 -6.12
N SER A 199 5.90 -15.13 -6.55
CA SER A 199 5.58 -16.17 -7.54
C SER A 199 6.26 -15.88 -8.89
N LEU A 200 6.22 -14.62 -9.35
CA LEU A 200 6.93 -14.17 -10.54
C LEU A 200 8.44 -14.31 -10.38
N ALA A 201 8.97 -13.87 -9.23
CA ALA A 201 10.39 -14.02 -8.91
C ALA A 201 10.84 -15.48 -8.98
N HIS A 202 10.08 -16.39 -8.35
CA HIS A 202 10.39 -17.81 -8.35
C HIS A 202 10.41 -18.42 -9.77
N ARG A 203 9.51 -17.99 -10.66
CA ARG A 203 9.42 -18.52 -12.02
C ARG A 203 10.48 -17.95 -12.97
N LEU A 204 10.93 -16.72 -12.73
CA LEU A 204 11.75 -15.96 -13.69
C LEU A 204 13.22 -15.80 -13.29
N ILE A 205 13.55 -15.97 -12.02
CA ILE A 205 14.92 -15.85 -11.50
C ILE A 205 15.47 -17.26 -11.24
N THR A 206 16.69 -17.53 -11.69
CA THR A 206 17.31 -18.84 -11.50
C THR A 206 17.86 -19.01 -10.07
N THR A 207 18.13 -20.25 -9.66
CA THR A 207 18.73 -20.55 -8.36
C THR A 207 20.07 -19.82 -8.16
N ASP A 208 20.96 -19.88 -9.15
CA ASP A 208 22.27 -19.21 -9.09
C ASP A 208 22.15 -17.70 -8.91
N GLU A 209 21.15 -17.09 -9.54
CA GLU A 209 20.85 -15.66 -9.36
C GLU A 209 20.33 -15.36 -7.96
N PHE A 210 19.47 -16.22 -7.39
CA PHE A 210 19.02 -16.07 -6.02
C PHE A 210 20.16 -16.21 -5.00
N GLU A 211 21.11 -17.11 -5.23
CA GLU A 211 22.30 -17.24 -4.39
C GLU A 211 23.15 -15.97 -4.42
N GLN A 212 23.31 -15.36 -5.59
CA GLN A 212 23.97 -14.06 -5.72
C GLN A 212 23.23 -12.97 -4.94
N LEU A 213 21.90 -12.88 -5.06
CA LEU A 213 21.09 -11.93 -4.31
C LEU A 213 21.21 -12.12 -2.80
N GLN A 214 21.21 -13.36 -2.32
CA GLN A 214 21.38 -13.67 -0.90
C GLN A 214 22.74 -13.17 -0.39
N SER A 215 23.81 -13.38 -1.16
CA SER A 215 25.15 -12.91 -0.81
C SER A 215 25.25 -11.36 -0.78
N MET A 216 24.49 -10.67 -1.63
CA MET A 216 24.42 -9.21 -1.65
C MET A 216 23.62 -8.65 -0.46
N GLY A 217 22.49 -9.29 -0.13
CA GLY A 217 21.66 -8.92 1.02
C GLY A 217 22.39 -9.04 2.36
N GLU A 218 23.19 -10.10 2.53
CA GLU A 218 24.02 -10.30 3.73
C GLU A 218 25.11 -9.23 3.89
N ARG A 219 25.66 -8.73 2.78
CA ARG A 219 26.65 -7.62 2.80
C ARG A 219 26.00 -6.29 3.16
N SER A 220 24.82 -6.01 2.61
CA SER A 220 24.06 -4.80 2.92
C SER A 220 23.53 -4.79 4.35
N SER A 221 23.24 -5.95 4.95
CA SER A 221 22.80 -6.06 6.35
C SER A 221 23.94 -5.89 7.38
N LYS A 222 25.21 -6.03 6.98
CA LYS A 222 26.38 -5.86 7.87
C LYS A 222 26.98 -4.45 7.82
N ALA A 223 26.55 -3.62 6.87
CA ALA A 223 27.04 -2.26 6.67
C ALA A 223 26.18 -1.18 7.37
N ASN A 224 25.06 -1.58 7.98
CA ASN A 224 24.21 -0.77 8.87
C ASN A 224 24.33 -1.27 10.31
#